data_AF-X0V3V0-F1
#
_entry.id   AF-X0V3V0-F1
#
_cell.length_a   1.000
_cell.length_b   1.000
_cell.length_c   1.000
_cell.angle_alpha   90.00
_cell.angle_beta   90.00
_cell.angle_gamma   90.00
#
_symmetry.space_group_name_H-M   'P 1'
#
loop_
_entity.id
_entity.type
_entity.pdbx_description
1 polymer ?
#
loop_
_entity_poly.entity_id
_entity_poly.type
_entity_poly.pdbx_seq_one_letter_code
_entity_poly.pdbx_strand_id
1 'polypeptide(L)' 'DDVLDEVTQIYFERRRVLTDLDRTGVAGPEAALLAARASELGAGLDAWTGGWFSRRTRAAAREPSGPDTPQSKE' A
#
# COMPACT_ATOMS: atom_id res chain seq x y z
N ASP A 1 23.01 11.71 0.15
CA ASP A 1 22.45 10.69 1.05
C ASP A 1 20.97 10.96 1.30
N ASP A 2 20.58 12.23 1.41
CA ASP A 2 19.23 12.78 1.65
C ASP A 2 18.06 12.16 0.87
N VAL A 3 18.28 11.65 -0.35
CA VAL A 3 17.21 11.03 -1.16
C VAL A 3 16.72 9.72 -0.53
N LEU A 4 17.62 8.90 0.01
CA LEU A 4 17.22 7.65 0.66
C LEU A 4 16.49 7.92 1.97
N ASP A 5 16.91 8.96 2.70
CA ASP A 5 16.23 9.40 3.92
C ASP A 5 14.81 9.89 3.63
N GLU A 6 14.63 10.70 2.58
CA GLU A 6 13.32 11.20 2.15
C GLU A 6 12.39 10.04 1.74
N VAL A 7 12.88 9.10 0.90
CA VAL A 7 12.10 7.92 0.51
C VAL A 7 11.73 7.07 1.74
N THR A 8 12.67 6.91 2.68
CA THR A 8 12.45 6.17 3.92
C THR A 8 11.40 6.84 4.80
N GLN A 9 11.47 8.16 4.94
CA GLN A 9 10.51 8.95 5.71
C GLN A 9 9.10 8.82 5.13
N ILE A 10 8.94 9.07 3.82
CA ILE A 10 7.63 8.96 3.15
C ILE A 10 7.08 7.53 3.28
N TYR A 11 7.93 6.51 3.16
CA TYR A 11 7.53 5.11 3.30
C TYR A 11 6.96 4.81 4.68
N PHE A 12 7.67 5.19 5.75
CA PHE A 12 7.20 4.92 7.10
C PHE A 12 6.02 5.79 7.51
N GLU A 13 5.92 7.02 7.01
CA GLU A 13 4.74 7.85 7.20
C GLU A 13 3.51 7.20 6.56
N ARG A 14 3.62 6.76 5.30
CA ARG A 14 2.53 6.07 4.59
C ARG A 14 2.08 4.83 5.35
N ARG A 15 3.03 4.07 5.89
CA ARG A 15 2.73 2.87 6.67
C ARG A 15 1.95 3.19 7.96
N ARG A 16 2.28 4.27 8.65
CA ARG A 16 1.53 4.70 9.84
C ARG A 16 0.11 5.10 9.50
N VAL A 17 -0.08 5.89 8.44
CA VAL A 17 -1.42 6.32 7.99
C VAL A 17 -2.28 5.12 7.60
N LEU A 18 -1.71 4.10 6.94
CA LEU A 18 -2.43 2.87 6.64
C LEU A 18 -2.81 2.09 7.90
N THR A 19 -1.90 1.99 8.88
CA THR A 19 -2.22 1.37 10.18
C THR A 19 -3.32 2.14 10.93
N ASP A 20 -3.31 3.47 10.86
CA ASP A 20 -4.37 4.30 11.46
C ASP A 20 -5.70 4.08 10.75
N LEU A 21 -5.69 3.98 9.42
CA LEU A 21 -6.88 3.69 8.61
C LEU A 21 -7.48 2.30 8.93
N ASP A 22 -6.62 1.30 9.15
CA ASP A 22 -7.04 -0.07 9.48
C ASP A 22 -7.49 -0.22 10.96
N ARG A 23 -7.36 0.83 11.79
CA ARG A 23 -7.73 0.77 13.20
C ARG A 23 -9.25 0.71 13.38
N THR A 24 -9.71 -0.23 14.20
CA THR A 24 -11.12 -0.36 14.57
C THR A 24 -11.69 0.96 15.11
N GLY A 25 -12.81 1.40 14.54
CA GLY A 25 -13.52 2.61 14.95
C GLY A 25 -13.24 3.85 14.08
N VAL A 26 -12.26 3.79 13.18
CA VAL A 26 -12.02 4.84 12.18
C VAL A 26 -13.03 4.69 11.03
N ALA A 27 -13.88 5.71 10.83
CA ALA A 27 -14.93 5.69 9.82
C ALA A 27 -15.29 7.11 9.34
N GLY A 28 -16.04 7.17 8.23
CA GLY A 28 -16.57 8.44 7.73
C GLY A 28 -15.47 9.40 7.23
N PRO A 29 -15.59 10.71 7.49
CA PRO A 29 -14.67 11.71 6.95
C PRO A 29 -13.20 11.48 7.34
N GLU A 30 -12.95 11.00 8.56
CA GLU A 30 -11.59 10.73 9.04
C GLU A 30 -10.92 9.60 8.24
N ALA A 31 -11.65 8.50 8.00
CA ALA A 31 -11.17 7.42 7.14
C ALA A 31 -10.87 7.91 5.71
N ALA A 32 -11.72 8.79 5.17
CA ALA A 32 -11.50 9.36 3.84
C ALA A 32 -10.24 10.24 3.78
N LEU A 33 -9.98 11.04 4.82
CA LEU A 33 -8.77 11.87 4.91
C LEU A 33 -7.51 11.02 5.04
N LEU A 34 -7.54 9.97 5.88
CA LEU A 34 -6.43 9.02 6.01
C LEU A 34 -6.16 8.29 4.69
N ALA A 35 -7.20 7.85 3.98
CA ALA A 35 -7.06 7.23 2.67
C ALA A 35 -6.46 8.19 1.62
N ALA A 36 -6.89 9.46 1.61
CA ALA A 36 -6.32 10.49 0.76
C ALA A 36 -4.84 10.71 1.07
N ARG A 37 -4.47 10.85 2.36
CA ARG A 37 -3.07 11.02 2.77
C ARG A 37 -2.20 9.81 2.42
N ALA A 38 -2.70 8.60 2.60
CA ALA A 38 -1.99 7.37 2.19
C ALA A 38 -1.76 7.31 0.67
N SER A 39 -2.69 7.87 -0.12
CA SER A 39 -2.59 7.96 -1.57
C SER A 39 -1.56 9.01 -2.01
N GLU A 40 -1.55 10.18 -1.36
CA GLU A 40 -0.56 11.25 -1.60
C GLU A 40 0.87 10.76 -1.33
N LEU A 41 1.10 10.16 -0.17
CA LEU A 41 2.41 9.59 0.18
C LEU A 41 2.81 8.46 -0.79
N GLY A 42 1.84 7.68 -1.27
CA GLY A 42 2.06 6.66 -2.30
C GLY A 42 2.53 7.27 -3.62
N ALA A 43 1.92 8.36 -4.06
CA ALA A 43 2.33 9.10 -5.25
C ALA A 43 3.74 9.70 -5.08
N GLY A 44 4.06 10.21 -3.89
CA GLY A 44 5.41 10.67 -3.54
C GLY A 44 6.45 9.56 -3.70
N LEU A 45 6.21 8.38 -3.12
CA LEU A 45 7.10 7.23 -3.30
C LEU A 45 7.25 6.82 -4.77
N ASP A 46 6.15 6.81 -5.52
CA ASP A 46 6.18 6.44 -6.93
C ASP A 46 6.94 7.45 -7.79
N ALA A 47 6.93 8.74 -7.44
CA ALA A 47 7.71 9.77 -8.12
C ALA A 47 9.22 9.51 -7.97
N TRP A 48 9.67 9.08 -6.80
CA TRP A 48 11.07 8.75 -6.54
C TRP A 48 11.49 7.36 -7.03
N THR A 49 10.55 6.42 -7.12
CA THR A 49 10.84 5.01 -7.44
C THR A 49 10.38 4.56 -8.83
N GLY A 50 9.88 5.50 -9.64
CA GLY A 50 9.34 5.22 -10.97
C GLY A 50 8.16 4.24 -10.93
N GLY A 51 7.29 4.34 -9.92
CA GLY A 51 6.09 3.50 -9.79
C GLY A 51 6.33 2.07 -9.31
N TRP A 52 7.49 1.76 -8.73
CA TRP A 52 7.79 0.38 -8.30
C TRP A 52 6.81 -0.13 -7.24
N PHE A 53 6.46 0.73 -6.26
CA PHE A 53 5.54 0.36 -5.19
C PHE A 53 4.12 0.10 -5.71
N SER A 54 3.56 0.97 -6.54
CA SER A 54 2.21 0.75 -7.10
C SER A 54 2.14 -0.43 -8.06
N ARG A 55 3.21 -0.75 -8.79
CA ARG A 55 3.27 -1.99 -9.58
C ARG A 55 3.22 -3.23 -8.68
N ARG A 56 3.97 -3.22 -7.58
CA ARG A 56 4.02 -4.35 -6.64
C ARG A 56 2.68 -4.57 -5.92
N THR A 57 2.01 -3.52 -5.46
CA THR A 57 0.69 -3.63 -4.84
C THR A 57 -0.36 -4.11 -5.84
N ARG A 58 -0.32 -3.63 -7.08
CA ARG A 58 -1.22 -4.09 -8.15
C ARG A 58 -0.98 -5.55 -8.52
N ALA A 59 0.27 -6.01 -8.53
CA ALA A 59 0.60 -7.41 -8.74
C ALA A 59 0.03 -8.28 -7.62
N ALA A 60 0.22 -7.89 -6.35
CA ALA A 60 -0.33 -8.60 -5.20
C ALA A 60 -1.87 -8.64 -5.21
N ALA A 61 -2.55 -7.58 -5.67
CA ALA A 61 -4.01 -7.56 -5.81
C ALA A 61 -4.53 -8.42 -7.00
N ARG A 62 -3.66 -8.77 -7.95
CA ARG A 62 -3.99 -9.58 -9.13
C ARG A 62 -3.71 -11.06 -8.94
N GLU A 63 -2.95 -11.45 -7.92
CA GLU A 63 -2.81 -12.86 -7.55
C GLU A 63 -4.15 -13.32 -6.95
N PRO A 64 -4.91 -14.19 -7.64
CA PRO A 64 -6.09 -14.77 -7.05
C PRO A 64 -5.61 -15.63 -5.87
N SER A 65 -6.08 -15.31 -4.67
CA SER A 65 -6.05 -16.26 -3.55
C SER A 65 -7.02 -17.39 -3.87
N GLY A 66 -6.59 -18.31 -4.75
CA GLY A 66 -7.27 -19.56 -5.05
C GLY A 66 -6.34 -20.70 -4.66
N PRO A 67 -6.80 -21.70 -3.89
CA PRO A 67 -6.04 -22.91 -3.72
C PRO A 67 -6.03 -23.65 -5.06
N ASP A 68 -4.86 -23.77 -5.70
CA ASP A 68 -4.60 -24.83 -6.66
C ASP A 68 -4.69 -26.16 -5.90
N THR A 69 -5.92 -26.67 -5.77
CA THR A 69 -6.15 -28.08 -5.46
C THR A 69 -5.98 -28.81 -6.78
N PRO A 70 -4.88 -29.56 -7.01
CA PRO A 70 -4.83 -30.43 -8.17
C PRO A 70 -5.95 -31.45 -8.06
N GLN A 71 -6.90 -31.36 -8.98
CA GLN A 71 -8.00 -32.31 -9.14
C GLN A 71 -7.41 -33.69 -9.45
N SER A 72 -7.93 -34.69 -8.75
CA SER A 72 -7.61 -36.11 -8.86
C SER A 72 -7.34 -36.58 -10.29
N LYS A 73 -6.30 -37.40 -10.46
CA LYS A 73 -6.32 -38.46 -11.46
C LYS A 73 -6.53 -39.79 -10.75
N GLU A 74 -7.70 -40.37 -11.01
CA GLU A 74 -8.04 -41.78 -10.82
C GLU A 74 -7.04 -42.72 -11.51
#